data_AF-A0A7Z6RD69-F1
#
_entry.id   AF-A0A7Z6RD69-F1
#
_cell.length_a   1.000
_cell.length_b   1.000
_cell.length_c   1.000
_cell.angle_alpha   90.00
_cell.angle_beta   90.00
_cell.angle_gamma   90.00
#
_symmetry.space_group_name_H-M   'P 1'
#
loop_
_entity.id
_entity.type
_entity.pdbx_description
1 polymer ?
#
loop_
_entity_poly.entity_id
_entity_poly.type
_entity_poly.pdbx_seq_one_letter_code
_entity_poly.pdbx_strand_id
1 'polypeptide(L)' 'MIKPIVRDTFFLQQKSQMASRADVSLAKDLQDTLHANQNYCVGMAA' A
#
# COMPACT_ATOMS: atom_id res chain seq x y z
N MET A 1 9.31 5.71 -0.09
CA MET A 1 9.10 6.22 -1.47
C MET A 1 7.60 6.24 -1.76
N ILE A 2 7.08 7.31 -2.36
CA ILE A 2 5.65 7.40 -2.70
C ILE A 2 5.35 6.51 -3.91
N LYS A 3 4.41 5.57 -3.75
CA LYS A 3 3.95 4.64 -4.79
C LYS A 3 2.61 5.11 -5.39
N PRO A 4 2.33 4.85 -6.67
CA PRO A 4 1.01 5.12 -7.25
C PRO A 4 -0.06 4.19 -6.66
N ILE A 5 -1.26 4.72 -6.41
CA ILE A 5 -2.41 3.94 -5.94
C ILE A 5 -3.03 3.18 -7.13
N VAL A 6 -2.98 1.85 -7.05
CA VAL A 6 -3.59 0.95 -8.05
C VAL A 6 -5.11 1.01 -7.94
N ARG A 7 -5.78 1.20 -9.09
CA ARG A 7 -7.25 1.23 -9.21
C ARG A 7 -7.81 0.12 -10.09
N ASP A 8 -6.94 -0.78 -10.56
CA ASP A 8 -7.31 -1.91 -11.39
C ASP A 8 -8.06 -2.97 -10.57
N THR A 9 -9.29 -3.26 -10.94
CA THR A 9 -10.16 -4.18 -10.19
C THR A 9 -9.76 -5.64 -10.33
N PHE A 10 -9.10 -6.05 -11.42
CA PHE A 10 -8.61 -7.41 -11.58
C PHE A 10 -7.41 -7.67 -10.67
N PHE A 11 -6.56 -6.67 -10.48
CA PHE A 11 -5.47 -6.72 -9.51
C PHE A 11 -6.00 -6.78 -8.07
N LEU A 12 -6.95 -5.89 -7.72
CA LEU A 12 -7.48 -5.77 -6.35
C LEU A 12 -8.31 -6.97 -5.86
N GLN A 13 -8.73 -7.86 -6.75
CA GLN A 13 -9.48 -9.07 -6.38
C GLN A 13 -8.58 -10.24 -5.93
N GLN A 14 -7.27 -10.12 -6.09
CA GLN A 14 -6.33 -11.17 -5.73
C GLN A 14 -6.22 -11.31 -4.21
N LYS A 15 -6.01 -12.54 -3.72
CA LYS A 15 -5.76 -12.76 -2.29
C LYS A 15 -4.37 -12.27 -1.91
N SER A 16 -4.29 -11.47 -0.86
CA SER A 16 -3.01 -11.06 -0.27
C SER A 16 -2.23 -12.26 0.26
N GLN A 17 -0.91 -12.14 0.21
CA GLN A 17 0.01 -13.11 0.78
C GLN A 17 0.33 -12.76 2.23
N MET A 18 0.81 -13.73 3.01
CA MET A 18 1.25 -13.46 4.37
C MET A 18 2.50 -12.59 4.35
N ALA A 19 2.45 -11.50 5.13
CA ALA A 19 3.60 -10.62 5.30
C ALA A 19 4.72 -11.32 6.08
N SER A 20 5.95 -10.89 5.81
CA SER A 20 7.18 -11.36 6.41
C SER A 20 8.03 -10.17 6.90
N ARG A 21 9.09 -10.45 7.66
CA ARG A 21 10.05 -9.40 8.07
C ARG A 21 10.82 -8.78 6.91
N ALA A 22 10.82 -9.41 5.73
CA ALA A 22 11.42 -8.82 4.53
C ALA A 22 10.61 -7.61 4.02
N ASP A 23 9.32 -7.52 4.39
CA ASP A 23 8.39 -6.49 3.90
C ASP A 23 8.47 -5.17 4.69
N VAL A 24 9.41 -5.03 5.63
CA VAL A 24 9.57 -3.81 6.44
C VAL A 24 9.81 -2.58 5.56
N SER A 25 10.61 -2.71 4.50
CA SER A 25 10.83 -1.62 3.54
C SER A 25 9.54 -1.24 2.80
N LEU A 26 8.69 -2.23 2.48
CA LEU A 26 7.39 -2.00 1.84
C LEU A 26 6.42 -1.29 2.80
N ALA A 27 6.41 -1.67 4.08
CA ALA A 27 5.60 -1.01 5.09
C ALA A 27 5.97 0.48 5.24
N LYS A 28 7.26 0.82 5.11
CA LYS A 28 7.71 2.22 5.10
C LYS A 28 7.22 2.97 3.87
N ASP A 29 7.30 2.37 2.69
CA ASP A 29 6.76 2.94 1.46
C ASP A 29 5.25 3.17 1.53
N LEU A 30 4.51 2.26 2.17
CA LEU A 30 3.08 2.42 2.44
C LEU A 30 2.82 3.62 3.36
N GLN A 31 3.56 3.77 4.45
CA GLN A 31 3.39 4.92 5.34
C GLN A 31 3.69 6.25 4.63
N ASP A 32 4.77 6.31 3.86
CA ASP A 32 5.13 7.50 3.06
C ASP A 32 4.00 7.86 2.09
N THR A 33 3.47 6.86 1.39
CA THR A 33 2.37 7.03 0.44
C THR A 33 1.08 7.46 1.15
N LEU A 34 0.85 7.03 2.38
CA LEU A 34 -0.36 7.34 3.16
C LEU A 34 -0.34 8.81 3.55
N HIS A 35 0.80 9.26 4.08
CA HIS A 35 1.00 10.64 4.46
C HIS A 35 0.87 11.58 3.25
N ALA A 36 1.39 11.19 2.10
CA ALA A 36 1.22 11.97 0.87
C ALA A 36 -0.25 12.11 0.42
N ASN A 37 -1.11 11.16 0.79
CA ASN A 37 -2.55 11.14 0.44
C ASN A 37 -3.46 11.43 1.63
N GLN A 38 -2.93 11.95 2.74
CA GLN A 38 -3.65 12.10 4.01
C GLN A 38 -4.91 12.97 3.92
N ASN A 39 -4.98 13.87 2.93
CA ASN A 39 -6.14 14.72 2.68
C ASN A 39 -7.40 13.94 2.27
N TYR A 40 -7.24 12.75 1.68
CA TYR A 40 -8.35 11.97 1.10
C TYR A 40 -8.30 10.48 1.44
N CYS A 41 -7.22 10.00 2.06
CA CYS A 41 -7.02 8.61 2.41
C CYS A 41 -6.67 8.46 3.89
N VAL A 42 -7.40 7.58 4.58
CA VAL A 42 -7.20 7.26 6.01
C VAL A 42 -6.58 5.88 6.24
N GLY A 43 -6.38 5.10 5.18
CA GLY A 43 -5.76 3.78 5.25
C GLY A 43 -5.32 3.27 3.88
N MET A 44 -4.38 2.31 3.87
CA MET A 44 -3.89 1.64 2.67
C MET A 44 -3.59 0.17 2.94
N ALA A 45 -3.69 -0.63 1.87
CA ALA A 45 -3.37 -2.05 1.85
C ALA A 45 -2.29 -2.32 0.79
N ALA A 46 -1.53 -3.39 1.00
CA ALA A 46 -0.53 -3.91 0.07
C ALA A 46 -0.93 -5.30 -0.44
#